data_AF-A0A7W0JER8-F1
#
_entry.id   AF-A0A7W0JER8-F1
#
_cell.length_a   1.000
_cell.length_b   1.000
_cell.length_c   1.000
_cell.angle_alpha   90.00
_cell.angle_beta   90.00
_cell.angle_gamma   90.00
#
_symmetry.space_group_name_H-M   'P 1'
#
loop_
_entity.id
_entity.type
_entity.pdbx_description
1 polymer ?
#
loop_
_entity_poly.entity_id
_entity_poly.type
_entity_poly.pdbx_seq_one_letter_code
_entity_poly.pdbx_strand_id
1 'polypeptide(L)'
;MPTFRLNSLSPSISKTTQIQEFNLLTKNINAHAPYIKHELIEIWQQGDEAKMNKVKIEMDYPLGMKIFCDDRTHAWSSNLITKLRETDVPITIAVGTMHCVGEDGLPQIFQNAGLTVARDLP
;
A
#
# COMPACT_ATOMS: atom_id res chain seq x y z
N MET A 1 16.89 16.16 -0.22
CA MET A 1 15.82 15.13 -0.14
C MET A 1 15.25 14.92 -1.53
N PRO A 2 15.17 13.70 -2.07
CA PRO A 2 14.52 13.49 -3.35
C PRO A 2 13.01 13.68 -3.18
N THR A 3 12.48 14.67 -3.89
CA THR A 3 11.04 14.93 -4.02
C THR A 3 10.46 13.93 -5.01
N PHE A 4 9.81 12.88 -4.52
CA PHE A 4 8.96 12.03 -5.35
C PHE A 4 7.73 12.85 -5.76
N ARG A 5 7.64 13.27 -7.02
CA ARG A 5 6.43 13.91 -7.55
C ARG A 5 5.34 12.85 -7.68
N LEU A 6 4.23 13.05 -6.98
CA LEU A 6 2.94 12.36 -7.18
C LEU A 6 2.37 12.74 -8.56
N ASN A 7 3.01 12.34 -9.66
CA ASN A 7 2.58 12.72 -11.01
C ASN A 7 1.73 11.67 -11.73
N SER A 8 1.38 10.56 -11.09
CA SER A 8 0.37 9.65 -11.66
C SER A 8 -0.35 8.87 -10.56
N LEU A 9 -1.21 9.56 -9.82
CA LEU A 9 -2.41 8.89 -9.33
C LEU A 9 -3.30 8.59 -10.54
N SER A 10 -4.05 7.48 -10.49
CA SER A 10 -4.90 6.93 -11.55
C SER A 10 -5.35 7.97 -12.59
N PRO A 11 -4.89 7.91 -13.85
CA PRO A 11 -5.14 8.95 -14.86
C PRO A 11 -6.62 9.12 -15.21
N SER A 12 -7.49 8.19 -14.76
CA SER A 12 -8.94 8.21 -14.95
C SER A 12 -9.70 9.07 -13.93
N ILE A 13 -9.06 9.55 -12.85
CA ILE A 13 -9.73 10.27 -11.76
C ILE A 13 -9.22 11.71 -11.66
N SER A 14 -10.15 12.67 -11.62
CA SER A 14 -9.82 14.09 -11.55
C SER A 14 -9.01 14.45 -10.30
N LYS A 15 -8.12 15.44 -10.41
CA LYS A 15 -7.33 15.94 -9.26
C LYS A 15 -8.21 16.42 -8.10
N THR A 16 -9.36 17.01 -8.40
CA THR A 16 -10.34 17.45 -7.39
C THR A 16 -10.90 16.26 -6.62
N THR A 17 -11.26 15.18 -7.33
CA THR A 17 -11.73 13.94 -6.71
C THR A 17 -10.64 13.33 -5.84
N GLN A 18 -9.38 13.28 -6.32
CA GLN A 18 -8.27 12.78 -5.50
C GLN A 18 -8.07 13.58 -4.20
N ILE A 19 -8.23 14.91 -4.23
CA ILE A 19 -8.13 15.74 -3.02
C ILE A 19 -9.29 15.49 -2.06
N GLN A 20 -10.51 15.40 -2.59
CA GLN A 20 -11.70 15.08 -1.78
C GLN A 20 -11.53 13.72 -1.09
N GLU A 21 -11.05 12.73 -1.84
CA GLU A 21 -10.83 11.41 -1.31
C GLU A 21 -9.71 11.41 -0.25
N PHE A 22 -8.62 12.15 -0.47
CA PHE A 22 -7.56 12.24 0.53
C PHE A 22 -8.06 12.83 1.86
N ASN A 23 -8.94 13.83 1.79
CA ASN A 23 -9.53 14.45 2.97
C ASN A 23 -10.46 13.48 3.71
N LEU A 24 -11.26 12.69 2.99
CA LEU A 24 -12.13 11.67 3.57
C LEU A 24 -11.31 10.54 4.22
N LEU A 25 -10.25 10.06 3.56
CA LEU A 25 -9.32 9.08 4.14
C LEU A 25 -8.76 9.58 5.47
N THR A 26 -8.24 10.80 5.47
CA THR A 26 -7.59 11.38 6.65
C THR A 26 -8.60 11.56 7.79
N LYS A 27 -9.82 11.98 7.48
CA LYS A 27 -10.91 12.12 8.46
C LYS A 27 -11.31 10.76 9.05
N ASN A 28 -11.46 9.74 8.21
CA ASN A 28 -11.83 8.38 8.65
C ASN A 28 -10.73 7.73 9.48
N ILE A 29 -9.46 7.81 9.04
CA ILE A 29 -8.33 7.32 9.83
C ILE A 29 -8.33 7.97 11.22
N ASN A 30 -8.49 9.29 11.30
CA ASN A 30 -8.48 10.00 12.59
C ASN A 30 -9.70 9.65 13.47
N ALA A 31 -10.87 9.43 12.87
CA ALA A 31 -12.09 9.03 13.60
C ALA A 31 -11.99 7.62 14.18
N HIS A 32 -11.26 6.71 13.51
CA HIS A 32 -11.15 5.30 13.91
C HIS A 32 -9.76 4.92 14.49
N ALA A 33 -8.84 5.88 14.59
CA ALA A 33 -7.43 5.69 14.94
C ALA A 33 -7.13 4.89 16.22
N PRO A 34 -7.91 4.98 17.32
CA PRO A 34 -7.55 4.27 18.55
C PRO A 34 -7.79 2.75 18.46
N TYR A 35 -8.88 2.33 17.79
CA TYR A 35 -9.31 0.93 17.75
C TYR A 35 -8.70 0.17 16.57
N ILE A 36 -8.55 0.82 15.42
CA ILE A 36 -7.97 0.21 14.22
C ILE A 36 -6.47 -0.08 14.39
N LYS A 37 -5.74 0.67 15.23
CA LYS A 37 -4.28 0.50 15.35
C LYS A 37 -3.83 -0.79 16.02
N HIS A 38 -4.38 -1.15 17.18
CA HIS A 38 -3.89 -2.33 17.92
C HIS A 38 -4.21 -3.63 17.21
N GLU A 39 -5.46 -3.80 16.78
CA GLU A 39 -5.89 -5.02 16.09
C GLU A 39 -5.16 -5.20 14.75
N LEU A 40 -4.98 -4.13 13.96
CA LEU A 40 -4.19 -4.23 12.73
C LEU A 40 -2.72 -4.58 12.98
N ILE A 41 -2.12 -4.06 14.05
CA ILE A 41 -0.74 -4.39 14.40
C ILE A 41 -0.63 -5.86 14.77
N GLU A 42 -1.56 -6.38 15.58
CA GLU A 42 -1.58 -7.79 16.00
C GLU A 42 -1.79 -8.73 14.81
N ILE A 43 -2.79 -8.45 13.95
CA ILE A 43 -3.04 -9.23 12.73
C ILE A 43 -1.81 -9.22 11.83
N TRP A 44 -1.17 -8.06 11.67
CA TRP A 44 0.04 -7.92 10.86
C TRP A 44 1.22 -8.72 11.40
N GLN A 45 1.44 -8.68 12.72
CA GLN A 45 2.49 -9.43 13.41
C GLN A 45 2.28 -10.95 13.29
N GLN A 46 1.03 -11.41 13.31
CA GLN A 46 0.69 -12.82 13.11
C GLN A 46 0.83 -13.28 11.65
N GLY A 47 1.04 -12.37 10.71
CA GLY A 47 1.10 -12.68 9.28
C GLY A 47 -0.25 -13.14 8.70
N ASP A 48 -1.38 -12.81 9.35
CA ASP A 48 -2.71 -13.24 8.92
C ASP A 48 -3.22 -12.34 7.77
N GLU A 49 -2.74 -12.63 6.57
CA GLU A 49 -3.05 -11.86 5.36
C GLU A 49 -4.54 -11.89 5.00
N ALA A 50 -5.24 -12.98 5.34
CA ALA A 50 -6.68 -13.10 5.11
C ALA A 50 -7.45 -12.08 5.97
N LYS A 51 -7.11 -11.96 7.26
CA LYS A 51 -7.69 -10.93 8.12
C LYS A 51 -7.28 -9.52 7.70
N MET A 52 -6.02 -9.31 7.29
CA MET A 52 -5.60 -8.00 6.77
C MET A 52 -6.40 -7.58 5.53
N ASN A 53 -6.61 -8.51 4.60
CA ASN A 53 -7.45 -8.30 3.42
C ASN A 53 -8.90 -7.99 3.80
N LYS A 54 -9.44 -8.71 4.78
CA LYS A 54 -10.78 -8.45 5.30
C LYS A 54 -10.90 -7.03 5.87
N VAL A 55 -9.94 -6.58 6.68
CA VAL A 55 -9.94 -5.20 7.18
C VAL A 55 -9.87 -4.19 6.03
N LYS A 56 -9.03 -4.42 5.02
CA LYS A 56 -8.96 -3.56 3.82
C LYS A 56 -10.31 -3.44 3.09
N ILE A 57 -11.06 -4.54 2.99
CA ILE A 57 -12.40 -4.57 2.37
C ILE A 57 -13.46 -3.90 3.24
N GLU A 58 -13.38 -4.10 4.57
CA GLU A 58 -14.36 -3.59 5.53
C GLU A 58 -14.12 -2.13 5.94
N MET A 59 -12.97 -1.54 5.57
CA MET A 59 -12.81 -0.09 5.65
C MET A 59 -13.87 0.57 4.77
N ASP A 60 -14.70 1.44 5.36
CA ASP A 60 -15.78 2.21 4.71
C ASP A 60 -15.22 3.32 3.79
N TYR A 61 -14.26 2.93 2.96
CA TYR A 61 -13.48 3.82 2.12
C TYR A 61 -12.84 3.13 0.89
N PRO A 62 -13.61 2.33 0.13
CA PRO A 62 -13.07 1.48 -0.95
C PRO A 62 -12.43 2.27 -2.09
N LEU A 63 -12.99 3.43 -2.46
CA LEU A 63 -12.43 4.28 -3.51
C LEU A 63 -11.06 4.86 -3.09
N GLY A 64 -10.94 5.27 -1.84
CA GLY A 64 -9.66 5.72 -1.29
C GLY A 64 -8.63 4.62 -1.18
N MET A 65 -9.02 3.41 -0.76
CA MET A 65 -8.11 2.26 -0.74
C MET A 65 -7.59 1.97 -2.14
N LYS A 66 -8.47 1.97 -3.14
CA LYS A 66 -8.06 1.81 -4.54
C LYS A 66 -7.08 2.91 -4.99
N ILE A 67 -7.40 4.18 -4.76
CA ILE A 67 -6.58 5.31 -5.25
C ILE A 67 -5.23 5.39 -4.53
N PHE A 68 -5.24 5.32 -3.19
CA PHE A 68 -4.09 5.62 -2.36
C PHE A 68 -3.24 4.41 -2.03
N CYS A 69 -3.81 3.21 -2.08
CA CYS A 69 -3.04 1.98 -1.93
C CYS A 69 -2.81 1.33 -3.30
N ASP A 70 -3.82 0.83 -3.97
CA ASP A 70 -3.63 -0.07 -5.13
C ASP A 70 -3.03 0.66 -6.32
N ASP A 71 -3.73 1.67 -6.85
CA ASP A 71 -3.31 2.46 -8.01
C ASP A 71 -1.98 3.15 -7.75
N ARG A 72 -1.79 3.64 -6.52
CA ARG A 72 -0.51 4.21 -6.11
C ARG A 72 0.57 3.14 -6.17
N THR A 73 0.38 1.97 -5.56
CA THR A 73 1.36 0.87 -5.54
C THR A 73 1.78 0.47 -6.95
N HIS A 74 0.82 0.27 -7.85
CA HIS A 74 1.08 -0.02 -9.27
C HIS A 74 1.88 1.08 -9.97
N ALA A 75 1.61 2.35 -9.68
CA ALA A 75 2.29 3.47 -10.33
C ALA A 75 3.81 3.54 -10.05
N TRP A 76 4.27 3.09 -8.87
CA TRP A 76 5.70 3.13 -8.52
C TRP A 76 6.38 1.76 -8.46
N SER A 77 5.64 0.65 -8.47
CA SER A 77 6.21 -0.70 -8.35
C SER A 77 7.14 -1.06 -9.51
N SER A 78 6.81 -0.66 -10.75
CA SER A 78 7.64 -0.91 -11.93
C SER A 78 9.05 -0.32 -11.79
N ASN A 79 9.15 0.92 -11.32
CA ASN A 79 10.42 1.59 -11.07
C ASN A 79 11.22 0.92 -9.96
N LEU A 80 10.55 0.38 -8.93
CA LEU A 80 11.23 -0.39 -7.89
C LEU A 80 11.78 -1.71 -8.42
N ILE A 81 11.00 -2.45 -9.22
CA ILE A 81 11.46 -3.70 -9.82
C ILE A 81 12.70 -3.45 -10.67
N THR A 82 12.71 -2.39 -11.48
CA THR A 82 13.90 -1.98 -12.24
C THR A 82 15.08 -1.73 -11.32
N LYS A 83 14.90 -0.89 -10.29
CA LYS A 83 15.97 -0.58 -9.33
C LYS A 83 16.52 -1.82 -8.61
N LEU A 84 15.65 -2.75 -8.21
CA LEU A 84 16.04 -3.98 -7.54
C LEU A 84 16.86 -4.91 -8.44
N ARG A 85 16.65 -4.86 -9.77
CA ARG A 85 17.41 -5.66 -10.74
C ARG A 85 18.74 -5.03 -11.15
N GLU A 86 18.84 -3.71 -11.08
CA GLU A 86 20.02 -2.95 -11.50
C GLU A 86 21.09 -2.83 -10.41
N THR A 87 20.82 -3.33 -9.20
CA THR A 87 21.68 -3.09 -8.05
C THR A 87 21.97 -4.36 -7.28
N ASP A 88 23.23 -4.50 -6.86
CA ASP A 88 23.67 -5.55 -5.96
C ASP A 88 23.66 -5.10 -4.49
N VAL A 89 23.28 -3.84 -4.21
CA VAL A 89 23.17 -3.35 -2.84
C VAL A 89 21.77 -3.56 -2.27
N PRO A 90 21.64 -3.96 -0.99
CA PRO A 90 20.33 -4.07 -0.35
C PRO A 90 19.56 -2.75 -0.36
N ILE A 91 18.29 -2.79 -0.75
CA ILE A 91 17.36 -1.65 -0.69
C ILE A 91 16.32 -1.91 0.40
N THR A 92 16.14 -0.93 1.29
CA THR A 92 15.01 -0.90 2.24
C THR A 92 13.88 -0.04 1.70
N ILE A 93 12.67 -0.59 1.62
CA ILE A 93 11.46 0.11 1.20
C ILE A 93 10.52 0.19 2.40
N ALA A 94 10.22 1.40 2.87
CA ALA A 94 9.29 1.65 3.96
C ALA A 94 7.92 2.08 3.41
N VAL A 95 6.88 1.32 3.73
CA VAL A 95 5.49 1.58 3.31
C VAL A 95 4.51 1.29 4.44
N GLY A 96 3.30 1.85 4.34
CA GLY A 96 2.20 1.47 5.22
C GLY A 96 1.72 0.05 4.91
N THR A 97 1.23 -0.65 5.94
CA THR A 97 0.84 -2.07 5.86
C THR A 97 -0.13 -2.40 4.73
N MET A 98 -1.04 -1.48 4.40
CA MET A 98 -2.03 -1.67 3.34
C MET A 98 -1.43 -1.83 1.94
N HIS A 99 -0.19 -1.37 1.73
CA HIS A 99 0.54 -1.57 0.48
C HIS A 99 1.10 -3.01 0.33
N CYS A 100 1.05 -3.81 1.39
CA CYS A 100 1.62 -5.15 1.42
C CYS A 100 0.57 -6.26 1.35
N VAL A 101 -0.71 -5.91 1.16
CA VAL A 101 -1.84 -6.80 1.40
C VAL A 101 -2.70 -6.92 0.14
N GLY A 102 -3.03 -8.16 -0.24
CA GLY A 102 -3.89 -8.49 -1.37
C GLY A 102 -3.16 -8.63 -2.70
N GLU A 103 -3.92 -8.87 -3.77
CA GLU A 103 -3.38 -9.13 -5.12
C GLU A 103 -2.64 -7.92 -5.71
N ASP A 104 -3.05 -6.71 -5.35
CA ASP A 104 -2.41 -5.45 -5.72
C ASP A 104 -1.32 -5.00 -4.72
N GLY A 105 -1.02 -5.84 -3.73
CA GLY A 105 0.03 -5.60 -2.75
C GLY A 105 1.43 -5.80 -3.35
N LEU A 106 2.41 -5.08 -2.79
CA LEU A 106 3.81 -5.18 -3.21
C LEU A 106 4.36 -6.61 -3.24
N PRO A 107 4.15 -7.47 -2.23
CA PRO A 107 4.63 -8.86 -2.27
C PRO A 107 4.16 -9.60 -3.52
N GLN A 108 2.86 -9.53 -3.83
CA GLN A 108 2.30 -10.20 -4.99
C GLN A 108 2.83 -9.60 -6.30
N ILE A 109 2.93 -8.27 -6.39
CA ILE A 109 3.50 -7.59 -7.55
C ILE A 109 4.96 -8.02 -7.79
N PHE A 110 5.76 -8.14 -6.74
CA PHE A 110 7.16 -8.58 -6.85
C PHE A 110 7.28 -10.05 -7.24
N GLN A 111 6.47 -10.93 -6.66
CA GLN A 111 6.40 -12.34 -7.06
C GLN A 111 6.00 -12.49 -8.53
N ASN A 112 4.97 -11.77 -8.98
CA ASN A 112 4.54 -11.76 -10.37
C ASN A 112 5.61 -11.22 -11.33
N ALA A 113 6.51 -10.35 -10.83
CA ALA A 113 7.67 -9.88 -11.56
C ALA A 113 8.88 -10.84 -11.51
N GLY A 114 8.72 -12.04 -10.96
CA GLY A 114 9.75 -13.08 -10.87
C GLY A 114 10.78 -12.85 -9.75
N LEU A 115 10.50 -11.94 -8.81
CA LEU A 115 11.36 -11.75 -7.64
C LEU A 115 10.99 -12.75 -6.55
N THR A 116 11.99 -13.22 -5.81
CA THR A 116 11.74 -14.02 -4.60
C THR A 116 11.34 -13.07 -3.48
N VAL A 117 10.19 -13.33 -2.86
CA VAL A 117 9.71 -12.59 -1.69
C VAL A 117 9.70 -13.55 -0.52
N ALA A 118 10.46 -13.20 0.52
CA ALA A 118 10.45 -13.88 1.81
C ALA A 118 9.88 -12.92 2.86
N ARG A 119 9.15 -13.47 3.82
CA ARG A 119 8.64 -12.72 4.97
C ARG A 119 9.42 -13.18 6.19
N ASP A 120 10.34 -12.33 6.63
CA ASP A 120 11.01 -12.52 7.90
C ASP A 120 10.11 -11.97 8.99
N LEU A 121 9.23 -12.83 9.52
CA LEU A 121 8.51 -12.52 10.75
C LEU A 121 9.51 -12.58 11.91
N PRO A 122 9.44 -11.66 12.89
CA PRO A 122 10.17 -11.82 14.15
C PRO A 122 9.74 -13.07 14.91
#